data_AF-A0A6M6E3V5-F1
#
_entry.id   AF-A0A6M6E3V5-F1
#
_cell.length_a   1.000
_cell.length_b   1.000
_cell.length_c   1.000
_cell.angle_alpha   90.00
_cell.angle_beta   90.00
_cell.angle_gamma   90.00
#
_symmetry.space_group_name_H-M   'P 1'
#
loop_
_entity.id
_entity.type
_entity.pdbx_description
1 polymer ?
#
loop_
_entity_poly.entity_id
_entity_poly.type
_entity_poly.pdbx_seq_one_letter_code
_entity_poly.pdbx_strand_id
1 'polypeptide(L)'
;MRFLIEYKDFKTKEEKQVSLELLETFLNEHLIGEFYGSTFECILVRFIHNPTSKKKYRKRVLYDDIAEIELEATFVNNAKLNIDDFLTGLHKVKEAILMVKTIPLKTALDFNEHKILSDLQSSIKSAPATSKELKEYSANQAQTKQHNWAKMVDLSIKRATLNPRPLTKPLITVNVSSPIDETEPDFSFIYTEIFSNLLRKAEVMLPGYNHIFIRLADTLVEAKQESAPNDRGKDTFAILDTKKYITSDTATKSKMMLNSIAEALRYIANFEHLDKSKIEAVIKKVEEEGTDLELIYFSKQNIKYLAEVTYTVPQSHLTNATFNLRVTDLTSNIVKTVKIDDINLFWCPYSFGSINIKKDSIVIKGRSSHRAEISRRADKLPDGYSFTINNIFS
;
A
#
# COMPACT_ATOMS: atom_id res chain seq x y z
N MET A 1 -6.08 10.28 16.18
CA MET A 1 -7.44 9.71 16.01
C MET A 1 -8.13 10.51 14.93
N ARG A 2 -8.86 9.88 14.00
CA ARG A 2 -9.62 10.60 12.97
C ARG A 2 -11.08 10.80 13.36
N PHE A 3 -11.71 11.79 12.77
CA PHE A 3 -13.15 12.01 12.79
C PHE A 3 -13.74 11.66 11.43
N LEU A 4 -14.87 10.97 11.45
CA LEU A 4 -15.76 10.83 10.30
C LEU A 4 -17.08 11.50 10.66
N ILE A 5 -17.58 12.37 9.78
CA ILE A 5 -18.83 13.08 9.97
C ILE A 5 -19.83 12.60 8.93
N GLU A 6 -20.90 11.98 9.40
CA GLU A 6 -22.01 11.58 8.55
C GLU A 6 -23.26 12.39 8.89
N TYR A 7 -24.11 12.59 7.89
CA TYR A 7 -25.40 13.26 8.03
C TYR A 7 -26.51 12.33 7.56
N LYS A 8 -27.67 12.37 8.21
CA LYS A 8 -28.85 11.65 7.77
C LYS A 8 -30.13 12.38 8.14
N ASP A 9 -30.87 12.81 7.12
CA ASP A 9 -32.22 13.33 7.27
C ASP A 9 -33.25 12.20 7.18
N PHE A 10 -34.02 11.99 8.25
CA PHE A 10 -35.06 10.95 8.26
C PHE A 10 -36.30 11.33 7.45
N LYS A 11 -36.53 12.62 7.20
CA LYS A 11 -37.64 13.15 6.41
C LYS A 11 -37.31 13.14 4.91
N THR A 12 -36.19 13.73 4.52
CA THR A 12 -35.82 13.88 3.09
C THR A 12 -34.98 12.73 2.54
N LYS A 13 -34.39 11.91 3.43
CA LYS A 13 -33.41 10.86 3.09
C LYS A 13 -32.07 11.38 2.54
N GLU A 14 -31.81 12.68 2.66
CA GLU A 14 -30.51 13.24 2.31
C GLU A 14 -29.42 12.75 3.29
N GLU A 15 -28.27 12.40 2.73
CA GLU A 15 -27.12 11.89 3.49
C GLU A 15 -25.87 12.77 3.36
N LYS A 16 -26.04 13.98 2.79
CA LYS A 16 -24.97 14.96 2.62
C LYS A 16 -25.38 16.33 3.15
N GLN A 17 -24.42 17.02 3.76
CA GLN A 17 -24.55 18.39 4.24
C GLN A 17 -23.18 19.06 4.06
N VAL A 18 -23.11 20.13 3.26
CA VAL A 18 -21.84 20.72 2.79
C VAL A 18 -20.99 21.33 3.92
N SER A 19 -21.60 22.00 4.90
CA SER A 19 -20.89 22.52 6.09
C SER A 19 -20.28 21.40 6.96
N LEU A 20 -20.92 20.24 7.04
CA LEU A 20 -20.48 19.09 7.85
C LEU A 20 -19.32 18.35 7.18
N GLU A 21 -19.31 18.27 5.84
CA GLU A 21 -18.13 17.80 5.09
C GLU A 21 -16.90 18.70 5.32
N LEU A 22 -17.12 20.02 5.45
CA LEU A 22 -16.07 20.96 5.78
C LEU A 22 -15.65 20.86 7.26
N LEU A 23 -16.61 20.63 8.16
CA LEU A 23 -16.34 20.35 9.57
C LEU A 23 -15.45 19.12 9.76
N GLU A 24 -15.72 18.04 9.03
CA GLU A 24 -14.85 16.85 9.06
C GLU A 24 -13.40 17.21 8.71
N THR A 25 -13.23 18.02 7.66
CA THR A 25 -11.91 18.47 7.21
C THR A 25 -11.19 19.26 8.31
N PHE A 26 -11.89 20.19 8.95
CA PHE A 26 -11.39 21.01 10.05
C PHE A 26 -11.01 20.18 11.28
N LEU A 27 -11.89 19.28 11.73
CA LEU A 27 -11.60 18.42 12.89
C LEU A 27 -10.35 17.59 12.62
N ASN A 28 -10.25 17.01 11.44
CA ASN A 28 -9.13 16.17 11.05
C ASN A 28 -7.83 16.96 10.89
N GLU A 29 -7.89 18.22 10.46
CA GLU A 29 -6.74 19.11 10.41
C GLU A 29 -6.11 19.32 11.78
N HIS A 30 -6.94 19.49 12.81
CA HIS A 30 -6.45 19.85 14.14
C HIS A 30 -6.27 18.66 15.08
N LEU A 31 -6.97 17.55 14.87
CA LEU A 31 -7.01 16.43 15.82
C LEU A 31 -6.28 15.18 15.32
N ILE A 32 -5.99 15.05 14.02
CA ILE A 32 -5.11 13.98 13.53
C ILE A 32 -3.65 14.30 13.87
N GLY A 33 -2.86 13.26 14.16
CA GLY A 33 -1.43 13.34 14.50
C GLY A 33 -1.15 13.05 15.97
N GLU A 34 -2.18 13.17 16.81
CA GLU A 34 -2.10 12.89 18.23
C GLU A 34 -2.64 11.50 18.60
N PHE A 35 -1.99 10.90 19.60
CA PHE A 35 -2.42 9.66 20.23
C PHE A 35 -3.33 9.99 21.42
N TYR A 36 -4.55 9.44 21.39
CA TYR A 36 -5.57 9.62 22.43
C TYR A 36 -5.98 8.29 23.06
N GLY A 37 -5.15 7.25 22.94
CA GLY A 37 -5.44 5.88 23.38
C GLY A 37 -5.51 4.89 22.22
N SER A 38 -5.49 3.59 22.55
CA SER A 38 -5.46 2.47 21.62
C SER A 38 -6.83 1.84 21.35
N THR A 39 -7.88 2.16 22.12
CA THR A 39 -9.18 1.49 21.94
C THR A 39 -9.87 1.88 20.63
N PHE A 40 -9.73 3.14 20.21
CA PHE A 40 -10.37 3.63 18.99
C PHE A 40 -9.36 4.33 18.08
N GLU A 41 -9.41 4.02 16.80
CA GLU A 41 -8.67 4.76 15.78
C GLU A 41 -9.47 5.95 15.23
N CYS A 42 -10.80 5.83 15.30
CA CYS A 42 -11.75 6.73 14.68
C CYS A 42 -12.95 7.01 15.59
N ILE A 43 -13.43 8.26 15.60
CA ILE A 43 -14.77 8.62 16.09
C ILE A 43 -15.63 8.94 14.88
N LEU A 44 -16.66 8.12 14.65
CA LEU A 44 -17.70 8.38 13.67
C LEU A 44 -18.85 9.11 14.36
N VAL A 45 -19.06 10.38 14.03
CA VAL A 45 -20.19 11.17 14.48
C VAL A 45 -21.22 11.22 13.37
N ARG A 46 -22.37 10.58 13.58
CA ARG A 46 -23.49 10.66 12.63
C ARG A 46 -24.57 11.57 13.18
N PHE A 47 -24.75 12.70 12.51
CA PHE A 47 -25.80 13.65 12.82
C PHE A 47 -27.14 13.19 12.22
N ILE A 48 -28.14 13.08 13.08
CA ILE A 48 -29.49 12.64 12.74
C ILE A 48 -30.41 13.85 12.73
N HIS A 49 -30.95 14.16 11.56
CA HIS A 49 -31.89 15.25 11.34
C HIS A 49 -33.32 14.73 11.19
N ASN A 50 -34.29 15.50 11.72
CA ASN A 50 -35.72 15.15 11.76
C ASN A 50 -36.00 13.70 12.24
N PRO A 51 -35.45 13.25 13.38
CA PRO A 51 -35.62 11.88 13.84
C PRO A 51 -37.11 11.56 14.08
N THR A 52 -37.48 10.29 13.91
CA THR A 52 -38.79 9.82 14.37
C THR A 52 -38.79 9.72 15.89
N SER A 53 -39.96 9.87 16.52
CA SER A 53 -40.10 9.77 17.99
C SER A 53 -39.65 8.44 18.59
N LYS A 54 -39.47 7.40 17.77
CA LYS A 54 -39.00 6.06 18.17
C LYS A 54 -37.50 5.85 17.92
N LYS A 55 -36.78 6.85 17.39
CA LYS A 55 -35.37 6.70 17.01
C LYS A 55 -34.50 6.46 18.25
N LYS A 56 -33.85 5.30 18.31
CA LYS A 56 -32.78 5.01 19.27
C LYS A 56 -31.44 5.39 18.65
N TYR A 57 -30.68 6.23 19.31
CA TYR A 57 -29.35 6.66 18.86
C TYR A 57 -28.32 5.56 19.10
N ARG A 58 -27.52 5.26 18.08
CA ARG A 58 -26.45 4.28 18.18
C ARG A 58 -25.27 4.86 18.95
N LYS A 59 -24.73 4.01 19.83
CA LYS A 59 -23.47 4.20 20.51
C LYS A 59 -22.82 2.82 20.65
N ARG A 60 -21.88 2.51 19.77
CA ARG A 60 -21.27 1.16 19.71
C ARG A 60 -19.88 1.22 19.07
N VAL A 61 -19.18 0.08 19.16
CA VAL A 61 -17.98 -0.18 18.38
C VAL A 61 -18.40 -0.69 16.99
N LEU A 62 -17.80 -0.13 15.94
CA LEU A 62 -17.94 -0.56 14.55
C LEU A 62 -16.55 -1.00 14.04
N TYR A 63 -16.47 -2.13 13.33
CA TYR A 63 -15.22 -2.71 12.80
C TYR A 63 -14.08 -2.80 13.84
N ASP A 64 -14.42 -3.11 15.09
CA ASP A 64 -13.54 -3.27 16.25
C ASP A 64 -12.82 -2.01 16.77
N ASP A 65 -12.64 -0.96 15.97
CA ASP A 65 -11.83 0.23 16.34
C ASP A 65 -12.48 1.59 16.05
N ILE A 66 -13.73 1.62 15.58
CA ILE A 66 -14.49 2.85 15.34
C ILE A 66 -15.53 3.06 16.43
N ALA A 67 -15.43 4.18 17.16
CA ALA A 67 -16.48 4.65 18.05
C ALA A 67 -17.60 5.31 17.24
N GLU A 68 -18.70 4.61 17.01
CA GLU A 68 -19.88 5.17 16.34
C GLU A 68 -20.81 5.83 17.36
N ILE A 69 -21.04 7.13 17.19
CA ILE A 69 -21.96 7.95 17.99
C ILE A 69 -22.97 8.63 17.07
N GLU A 70 -24.27 8.41 17.32
CA GLU A 70 -25.34 9.16 16.67
C GLU A 70 -25.88 10.26 17.58
N LEU A 71 -26.00 11.48 17.05
CA LEU A 71 -26.51 12.64 17.77
C LEU A 71 -27.66 13.29 17.00
N GLU A 72 -28.66 13.78 17.73
CA GLU A 72 -29.69 14.65 17.16
C GLU A 72 -29.13 16.05 16.93
N ALA A 73 -29.32 16.58 15.72
CA ALA A 73 -28.97 17.95 15.38
C ALA A 73 -29.85 18.51 14.25
N THR A 74 -30.12 19.80 14.34
CA THR A 74 -30.91 20.54 13.36
C THR A 74 -29.99 21.44 12.56
N PHE A 75 -30.04 21.32 11.22
CA PHE A 75 -29.28 22.15 10.30
C PHE A 75 -30.22 22.90 9.37
N VAL A 76 -29.79 24.07 8.93
CA VAL A 76 -30.60 25.02 8.17
C VAL A 76 -30.46 24.78 6.67
N ASN A 77 -29.27 24.42 6.19
CA ASN A 77 -29.02 24.29 4.75
C ASN A 77 -28.12 23.10 4.40
N ASN A 78 -28.65 22.14 3.64
CA ASN A 78 -27.88 20.95 3.27
C ASN A 78 -26.97 21.16 2.05
N ALA A 79 -27.34 22.08 1.15
CA ALA A 79 -26.68 22.26 -0.14
C ALA A 79 -25.70 23.43 -0.21
N LYS A 80 -25.75 24.38 0.74
CA LYS A 80 -24.90 25.58 0.75
C LYS A 80 -24.16 25.69 2.07
N LEU A 81 -22.92 26.18 1.99
CA LEU A 81 -22.14 26.55 3.17
C LEU A 81 -22.91 27.54 4.05
N ASN A 82 -23.01 27.19 5.32
CA ASN A 82 -23.63 27.97 6.37
C ASN A 82 -22.78 27.90 7.65
N ILE A 83 -22.48 29.08 8.22
CA ILE A 83 -21.62 29.23 9.40
C ILE A 83 -22.28 28.69 10.67
N ASP A 84 -23.59 28.88 10.84
CA ASP A 84 -24.31 28.40 12.01
C ASP A 84 -24.37 26.87 12.02
N ASP A 85 -24.57 26.24 10.86
CA ASP A 85 -24.53 24.76 10.71
C ASP A 85 -23.13 24.21 11.05
N PHE A 86 -22.07 24.88 10.57
CA PHE A 86 -20.68 24.51 10.88
C PHE A 86 -20.40 24.60 12.39
N LEU A 87 -20.71 25.73 13.02
CA LEU A 87 -20.47 25.96 14.45
C LEU A 87 -21.35 25.05 15.34
N THR A 88 -22.59 24.80 14.93
CA THR A 88 -23.50 23.86 15.61
C THR A 88 -22.92 22.45 15.59
N GLY A 89 -22.47 21.98 14.42
CA GLY A 89 -21.80 20.69 14.28
C GLY A 89 -20.53 20.62 15.14
N LEU A 90 -19.67 21.63 15.09
CA LEU A 90 -18.44 21.71 15.87
C LEU A 90 -18.72 21.63 17.38
N HIS A 91 -19.72 22.35 17.88
CA HIS A 91 -20.12 22.28 19.28
C HIS A 91 -20.64 20.89 19.66
N LYS A 92 -21.44 20.26 18.79
CA LYS A 92 -21.98 18.91 19.02
C LYS A 92 -20.93 17.81 19.00
N VAL A 93 -19.80 17.99 18.32
CA VAL A 93 -18.68 17.03 18.38
C VAL A 93 -18.15 16.85 19.81
N LYS A 94 -18.18 17.90 20.64
CA LYS A 94 -17.84 17.81 22.06
C LYS A 94 -18.74 16.82 22.80
N GLU A 95 -20.04 16.86 22.51
CA GLU A 95 -21.01 15.90 23.06
C GLU A 95 -20.68 14.47 22.61
N ALA A 96 -20.33 14.28 21.34
CA ALA A 96 -19.95 12.96 20.82
C ALA A 96 -18.73 12.38 21.55
N ILE A 97 -17.68 13.19 21.76
CA ILE A 97 -16.46 12.80 22.48
C ILE A 97 -16.79 12.33 23.90
N LEU A 98 -17.62 13.08 24.63
CA LEU A 98 -18.04 12.74 26.00
C LEU A 98 -18.85 11.43 26.07
N MET A 99 -19.53 11.07 24.98
CA MET A 99 -20.28 9.81 24.90
C MET A 99 -19.40 8.59 24.61
N VAL A 100 -18.18 8.75 24.09
CA VAL A 100 -17.28 7.64 23.73
C VAL A 100 -17.02 6.70 24.92
N LYS A 101 -16.73 7.25 26.11
CA LYS A 101 -16.49 6.44 27.33
C LYS A 101 -17.68 5.59 27.77
N THR A 102 -18.86 5.90 27.26
CA THR A 102 -20.10 5.20 27.62
C THR A 102 -20.43 4.08 26.63
N ILE A 103 -19.61 3.86 25.60
CA ILE A 103 -19.75 2.73 24.68
C ILE A 103 -19.52 1.43 25.46
N PRO A 104 -20.41 0.43 25.34
CA PRO A 104 -20.19 -0.87 25.97
C PRO A 104 -19.01 -1.59 25.29
N LEU A 105 -17.99 -1.93 26.09
CA LEU A 105 -16.77 -2.61 25.63
C LEU A 105 -16.62 -3.97 26.29
N LYS A 106 -15.99 -4.91 25.57
CA LYS A 106 -15.56 -6.21 26.10
C LYS A 106 -14.22 -6.12 26.83
N THR A 107 -13.46 -5.06 26.58
CA THR A 107 -12.10 -4.82 27.09
C THR A 107 -12.04 -3.50 27.85
N ALA A 108 -10.94 -3.28 28.57
CA ALA A 108 -10.68 -2.00 29.22
C ALA A 108 -10.60 -0.86 28.18
N LEU A 109 -11.17 0.29 28.53
CA LEU A 109 -11.12 1.50 27.72
C LEU A 109 -9.76 2.19 27.91
N ASP A 110 -8.97 2.26 26.85
CA ASP A 110 -7.84 3.15 26.68
C ASP A 110 -8.24 4.31 25.75
N PHE A 111 -8.76 5.37 26.35
CA PHE A 111 -9.19 6.59 25.68
C PHE A 111 -8.97 7.81 26.58
N ASN A 112 -8.13 8.74 26.15
CA ASN A 112 -7.82 9.96 26.88
C ASN A 112 -8.81 11.08 26.52
N GLU A 113 -10.01 11.00 27.09
CA GLU A 113 -11.10 11.98 26.92
C GLU A 113 -10.64 13.42 27.23
N HIS A 114 -9.91 13.62 28.32
CA HIS A 114 -9.46 14.96 28.73
C HIS A 114 -8.54 15.59 27.69
N LYS A 115 -7.60 14.83 27.13
CA LYS A 115 -6.66 15.33 26.12
C LYS A 115 -7.40 15.73 24.84
N ILE A 116 -8.24 14.85 24.29
CA ILE A 116 -8.95 15.17 23.04
C ILE A 116 -9.91 16.35 23.19
N LEU A 117 -10.56 16.51 24.36
CA LEU A 117 -11.38 17.68 24.65
C LEU A 117 -10.55 18.97 24.77
N SER A 118 -9.35 18.90 25.36
CA SER A 118 -8.43 20.02 25.44
C SER A 118 -7.94 20.46 24.05
N ASP A 119 -7.61 19.49 23.20
CA ASP A 119 -7.13 19.76 21.84
C ASP A 119 -8.26 20.30 20.96
N LEU A 120 -9.49 19.77 21.10
CA LEU A 120 -10.69 20.35 20.47
C LEU A 120 -10.95 21.79 20.95
N GLN A 121 -10.83 22.05 22.25
CA GLN A 121 -11.04 23.39 22.79
C GLN A 121 -10.00 24.39 22.27
N SER A 122 -8.77 23.92 22.03
CA SER A 122 -7.71 24.72 21.43
C SER A 122 -7.96 24.97 19.95
N SER A 123 -8.45 23.97 19.21
CA SER A 123 -8.73 24.11 17.77
C SER A 123 -9.90 25.05 17.48
N ILE A 124 -10.91 25.14 18.35
CA ILE A 124 -12.04 26.09 18.20
C ILE A 124 -11.56 27.54 17.99
N LYS A 125 -10.41 27.93 18.53
CA LYS A 125 -9.84 29.27 18.33
C LYS A 125 -9.43 29.55 16.88
N SER A 126 -9.20 28.52 16.09
CA SER A 126 -8.84 28.57 14.67
C SER A 126 -10.03 28.28 13.75
N ALA A 127 -11.22 28.02 14.30
CA ALA A 127 -12.41 27.75 13.51
C ALA A 127 -12.88 29.03 12.79
N PRO A 128 -13.40 28.92 11.55
CA PRO A 128 -14.09 30.03 10.91
C PRO A 128 -15.19 30.59 11.82
N ALA A 129 -15.19 31.89 12.04
CA ALA A 129 -16.18 32.61 12.85
C ALA A 129 -17.21 33.34 11.98
N THR A 130 -16.88 33.58 10.70
CA THR A 130 -17.75 34.30 9.76
C THR A 130 -18.00 33.52 8.48
N SER A 131 -19.11 33.82 7.79
CA SER A 131 -19.41 33.23 6.46
C SER A 131 -18.34 33.53 5.41
N LYS A 132 -17.56 34.61 5.57
CA LYS A 132 -16.44 34.93 4.69
C LYS A 132 -15.27 33.98 4.95
N GLU A 133 -14.85 33.85 6.21
CA GLU A 133 -13.79 32.91 6.60
C GLU A 133 -14.13 31.47 6.24
N LEU A 134 -15.39 31.05 6.39
CA LEU A 134 -15.82 29.70 6.03
C LEU A 134 -15.66 29.42 4.53
N LYS A 135 -15.96 30.41 3.68
CA LYS A 135 -15.77 30.29 2.23
C LYS A 135 -14.29 30.26 1.84
N GLU A 136 -13.47 31.08 2.51
CA GLU A 136 -12.01 31.07 2.32
C GLU A 136 -11.42 29.71 2.73
N TYR A 137 -11.85 29.16 3.86
CA TYR A 137 -11.45 27.83 4.32
C TYR A 137 -11.91 26.74 3.34
N SER A 138 -13.15 26.80 2.87
CA SER A 138 -13.68 25.86 1.86
C SER A 138 -12.89 25.89 0.55
N ALA A 139 -12.34 27.04 0.14
CA ALA A 139 -11.52 27.14 -1.07
C ALA A 139 -10.22 26.32 -0.96
N ASN A 140 -9.72 26.10 0.26
CA ASN A 140 -8.50 25.32 0.55
C ASN A 140 -8.79 23.88 1.00
N GLN A 141 -10.05 23.43 0.94
CA GLN A 141 -10.46 22.14 1.50
C GLN A 141 -9.69 20.96 0.88
N ALA A 142 -9.47 20.96 -0.43
CA ALA A 142 -8.77 19.86 -1.12
C ALA A 142 -7.33 19.70 -0.63
N GLN A 143 -6.58 20.80 -0.53
CA GLN A 143 -5.23 20.81 0.01
C GLN A 143 -5.23 20.35 1.47
N THR A 144 -6.18 20.83 2.28
CA THR A 144 -6.28 20.46 3.70
C THR A 144 -6.58 18.97 3.87
N LYS A 145 -7.50 18.40 3.07
CA LYS A 145 -7.78 16.96 3.05
C LYS A 145 -6.52 16.14 2.71
N GLN A 146 -5.72 16.60 1.75
CA GLN A 146 -4.47 15.94 1.40
C GLN A 146 -3.46 15.93 2.57
N HIS A 147 -3.30 17.07 3.26
CA HIS A 147 -2.47 17.13 4.47
C HIS A 147 -3.00 16.24 5.60
N ASN A 148 -4.32 16.13 5.76
CA ASN A 148 -4.93 15.26 6.75
C ASN A 148 -4.61 13.78 6.50
N TRP A 149 -4.63 13.35 5.23
CA TRP A 149 -4.20 12.00 4.84
C TRP A 149 -2.73 11.75 5.17
N ALA A 150 -1.85 12.70 4.86
CA ALA A 150 -0.44 12.59 5.24
C ALA A 150 -0.25 12.44 6.75
N LYS A 151 -0.98 13.24 7.57
CA LYS A 151 -0.96 13.12 9.04
C LYS A 151 -1.47 11.75 9.53
N MET A 152 -2.46 11.17 8.86
CA MET A 152 -2.95 9.81 9.18
C MET A 152 -1.89 8.75 8.95
N VAL A 153 -1.21 8.82 7.81
CA VAL A 153 -0.11 7.93 7.49
C VAL A 153 1.01 8.07 8.51
N ASP A 154 1.40 9.31 8.87
CA ASP A 154 2.43 9.58 9.87
C ASP A 154 2.07 9.01 11.24
N LEU A 155 0.80 9.13 11.65
CA LEU A 155 0.31 8.52 12.89
C LEU A 155 0.40 6.98 12.83
N SER A 156 0.05 6.37 11.70
CA SER A 156 0.17 4.92 11.49
C SER A 156 1.63 4.45 11.59
N ILE A 157 2.55 5.19 10.96
CA ILE A 157 4.00 4.92 11.00
C ILE A 157 4.55 5.06 12.43
N LYS A 158 4.15 6.12 13.14
CA LYS A 158 4.51 6.33 14.55
C LYS A 158 4.03 5.18 15.43
N ARG A 159 2.80 4.70 15.22
CA ARG A 159 2.25 3.53 15.92
C ARG A 159 3.04 2.26 15.64
N ALA A 160 3.38 1.98 14.39
CA ALA A 160 4.19 0.82 14.00
C ALA A 160 5.60 0.87 14.63
N THR A 161 6.18 2.06 14.73
CA THR A 161 7.49 2.28 15.36
C THR A 161 7.44 2.04 16.87
N LEU A 162 6.40 2.53 17.55
CA LEU A 162 6.26 2.39 19.01
C LEU A 162 5.85 0.97 19.43
N ASN A 163 5.08 0.27 18.59
CA ASN A 163 4.56 -1.07 18.85
C ASN A 163 4.90 -2.01 17.68
N PRO A 164 6.17 -2.42 17.54
CA PRO A 164 6.60 -3.28 16.45
C PRO A 164 5.90 -4.65 16.51
N ARG A 165 5.30 -5.06 15.40
CA ARG A 165 4.61 -6.35 15.24
C ARG A 165 5.61 -7.44 14.82
N PRO A 166 5.50 -8.70 15.27
CA PRO A 166 6.44 -9.74 14.87
C PRO A 166 6.48 -9.97 13.34
N LEU A 167 7.66 -10.26 12.80
CA LEU A 167 7.87 -10.59 11.38
C LEU A 167 7.48 -12.06 11.13
N THR A 168 6.27 -12.28 10.59
CA THR A 168 5.66 -13.63 10.52
C THR A 168 5.43 -14.14 9.11
N LYS A 169 5.57 -13.31 8.07
CA LYS A 169 5.23 -13.69 6.69
C LYS A 169 6.36 -13.36 5.72
N PRO A 170 6.67 -14.22 4.72
CA PRO A 170 7.67 -13.90 3.72
C PRO A 170 7.16 -12.85 2.73
N LEU A 171 8.06 -11.98 2.28
CA LEU A 171 7.80 -11.02 1.21
C LEU A 171 7.48 -11.76 -0.11
N ILE A 172 6.39 -11.36 -0.76
CA ILE A 172 5.98 -11.86 -2.08
C ILE A 172 6.27 -10.82 -3.17
N THR A 173 5.92 -9.55 -2.95
CA THR A 173 6.06 -8.49 -3.96
C THR A 173 6.37 -7.14 -3.32
N VAL A 174 7.19 -6.35 -4.01
CA VAL A 174 7.30 -4.90 -3.89
C VAL A 174 6.72 -4.31 -5.16
N ASN A 175 5.60 -3.61 -5.06
CA ASN A 175 4.96 -2.95 -6.21
C ASN A 175 5.27 -1.47 -6.20
N VAL A 176 5.79 -0.94 -7.30
CA VAL A 176 6.08 0.49 -7.46
C VAL A 176 4.93 1.14 -8.22
N SER A 177 4.29 2.15 -7.62
CA SER A 177 3.32 3.01 -8.30
C SER A 177 4.02 4.28 -8.75
N SER A 178 4.30 4.39 -10.05
CA SER A 178 4.79 5.62 -10.66
C SER A 178 3.70 6.71 -10.67
N PRO A 179 4.03 7.99 -10.41
CA PRO A 179 3.09 9.11 -10.55
C PRO A 179 2.83 9.51 -12.01
N ILE A 180 3.53 8.88 -12.96
CA ILE A 180 3.43 9.15 -14.39
C ILE A 180 3.29 7.85 -15.17
N ASP A 181 2.61 7.92 -16.31
CA ASP A 181 2.61 6.82 -17.27
C ASP A 181 3.98 6.73 -17.94
N GLU A 182 4.65 5.60 -17.74
CA GLU A 182 5.96 5.35 -18.33
C GLU A 182 5.80 4.74 -19.72
N THR A 183 6.64 5.20 -20.65
CA THR A 183 6.90 4.51 -21.92
C THR A 183 8.10 3.59 -21.75
N GLU A 184 8.35 2.69 -22.71
CA GLU A 184 9.56 1.86 -22.67
C GLU A 184 10.84 2.73 -22.63
N PRO A 185 11.77 2.50 -21.69
CA PRO A 185 11.69 1.55 -20.56
C PRO A 185 10.74 1.93 -19.42
N ASP A 186 9.89 0.98 -19.04
CA ASP A 186 8.95 1.05 -17.90
C ASP A 186 9.69 0.71 -16.60
N PHE A 187 10.37 1.70 -16.01
CA PHE A 187 11.24 1.45 -14.86
C PHE A 187 10.48 1.03 -13.60
N SER A 188 9.24 1.49 -13.38
CA SER A 188 8.42 1.03 -12.26
C SER A 188 8.10 -0.46 -12.37
N PHE A 189 7.79 -0.97 -13.57
CA PHE A 189 7.68 -2.40 -13.81
C PHE A 189 9.01 -3.13 -13.63
N ILE A 190 10.08 -2.64 -14.26
CA ILE A 190 11.40 -3.29 -14.22
C ILE A 190 11.86 -3.48 -12.78
N TYR A 191 11.83 -2.42 -11.97
CA TYR A 191 12.26 -2.49 -10.59
C TYR A 191 11.26 -3.23 -9.68
N THR A 192 9.96 -3.23 -9.99
CA THR A 192 8.98 -4.09 -9.30
C THR A 192 9.39 -5.56 -9.40
N GLU A 193 9.76 -6.02 -10.61
CA GLU A 193 10.18 -7.41 -10.83
C GLU A 193 11.54 -7.73 -10.17
N ILE A 194 12.52 -6.85 -10.35
CA ILE A 194 13.87 -7.02 -9.77
C ILE A 194 13.80 -7.10 -8.24
N PHE A 195 13.22 -6.09 -7.58
CA PHE A 195 13.19 -6.06 -6.11
C PHE A 195 12.29 -7.17 -5.53
N SER A 196 11.16 -7.49 -6.17
CA SER A 196 10.31 -8.60 -5.73
C SER A 196 10.99 -9.97 -5.82
N ASN A 197 11.85 -10.17 -6.83
CA ASN A 197 12.64 -11.39 -6.93
C ASN A 197 13.74 -11.42 -5.87
N LEU A 198 14.58 -10.39 -5.84
CA LEU A 198 15.78 -10.37 -5.00
C LEU A 198 15.46 -10.34 -3.49
N LEU A 199 14.49 -9.53 -3.05
CA LEU A 199 14.11 -9.47 -1.63
C LEU A 199 13.48 -10.78 -1.12
N ARG A 200 12.75 -11.48 -1.99
CA ARG A 200 12.20 -12.81 -1.69
C ARG A 200 13.30 -13.87 -1.61
N LYS A 201 14.30 -13.82 -2.51
CA LYS A 201 15.48 -14.69 -2.46
C LYS A 201 16.37 -14.41 -1.25
N ALA A 202 16.41 -13.17 -0.77
CA ALA A 202 17.06 -12.80 0.48
C ALA A 202 16.24 -13.22 1.73
N GLU A 203 15.04 -13.79 1.55
CA GLU A 203 14.15 -14.22 2.64
C GLU A 203 13.79 -13.07 3.59
N VAL A 204 13.41 -11.92 3.02
CA VAL A 204 12.87 -10.79 3.80
C VAL A 204 11.50 -11.18 4.37
N MET A 205 11.33 -10.98 5.67
CA MET A 205 10.10 -11.25 6.41
C MET A 205 9.38 -9.95 6.76
N LEU A 206 8.06 -9.99 6.79
CA LEU A 206 7.13 -8.87 6.96
C LEU A 206 6.13 -9.15 8.10
N PRO A 207 5.61 -8.11 8.77
CA PRO A 207 4.70 -8.26 9.90
C PRO A 207 3.23 -8.46 9.47
N GLY A 208 2.78 -9.71 9.43
CA GLY A 208 1.38 -10.07 9.18
C GLY A 208 0.87 -9.87 7.74
N TYR A 209 1.64 -9.20 6.87
CA TYR A 209 1.34 -8.97 5.45
C TYR A 209 2.45 -9.53 4.53
N ASN A 210 2.25 -9.53 3.20
CA ASN A 210 3.19 -10.14 2.25
C ASN A 210 3.65 -9.18 1.13
N HIS A 211 3.02 -8.02 1.00
CA HIS A 211 3.29 -7.06 -0.07
C HIS A 211 3.72 -5.71 0.48
N ILE A 212 4.67 -5.07 -0.20
CA ILE A 212 5.03 -3.66 0.01
C ILE A 212 4.53 -2.87 -1.21
N PHE A 213 3.89 -1.74 -0.97
CA PHE A 213 3.45 -0.81 -2.02
C PHE A 213 4.26 0.48 -1.91
N ILE A 214 5.10 0.76 -2.90
CA ILE A 214 5.87 2.00 -2.96
C ILE A 214 5.04 3.03 -3.71
N ARG A 215 4.70 4.14 -3.04
CA ARG A 215 4.01 5.29 -3.61
C ARG A 215 5.01 6.40 -3.87
N LEU A 216 5.09 6.82 -5.13
CA LEU A 216 5.97 7.89 -5.57
C LEU A 216 5.13 9.10 -5.98
N ALA A 217 5.61 10.30 -5.68
CA ALA A 217 5.02 11.58 -6.11
C ALA A 217 6.05 12.71 -6.05
N ASP A 218 5.72 13.91 -6.52
CA ASP A 218 6.61 15.08 -6.46
C ASP A 218 6.84 15.56 -5.01
N THR A 219 5.93 15.27 -4.09
CA THR A 219 6.07 15.55 -2.66
C THR A 219 5.66 14.37 -1.79
N LEU A 220 6.20 14.28 -0.57
CA LEU A 220 5.77 13.26 0.41
C LEU A 220 4.30 13.38 0.80
N VAL A 221 3.73 14.59 0.77
CA VAL A 221 2.31 14.80 1.08
C VAL A 221 1.44 14.17 0.01
N GLU A 222 1.78 14.34 -1.26
CA GLU A 222 1.10 13.68 -2.38
C GLU A 222 1.28 12.16 -2.37
N ALA A 223 2.48 11.66 -2.06
CA ALA A 223 2.74 10.23 -1.97
C ALA A 223 1.85 9.55 -0.90
N LYS A 224 1.54 10.26 0.19
CA LYS A 224 0.71 9.79 1.32
C LYS A 224 -0.79 10.05 1.14
N GLN A 225 -1.26 10.23 -0.09
CA GLN A 225 -2.68 10.38 -0.39
C GLN A 225 -3.52 9.17 0.03
N GLU A 226 -4.84 9.36 0.05
CA GLU A 226 -5.80 8.33 0.42
C GLU A 226 -5.58 7.02 -0.35
N SER A 227 -5.53 5.92 0.38
CA SER A 227 -5.49 4.58 -0.18
C SER A 227 -6.48 3.69 0.55
N ALA A 228 -7.11 2.78 -0.19
CA ALA A 228 -8.01 1.80 0.40
C ALA A 228 -7.20 0.90 1.36
N PRO A 229 -7.72 0.60 2.57
CA PRO A 229 -7.08 -0.34 3.48
C PRO A 229 -6.80 -1.67 2.76
N ASN A 230 -5.57 -2.15 2.86
CA ASN A 230 -5.14 -3.39 2.22
C ASN A 230 -4.57 -4.34 3.28
N ASP A 231 -5.30 -5.41 3.56
CA ASP A 231 -4.89 -6.45 4.51
C ASP A 231 -3.68 -7.27 4.02
N ARG A 232 -3.39 -7.22 2.72
CA ARG A 232 -2.30 -8.00 2.10
C ARG A 232 -0.96 -7.28 2.09
N GLY A 233 -0.93 -5.96 2.30
CA GLY A 233 0.33 -5.21 2.23
C GLY A 233 0.37 -3.90 2.99
N LYS A 234 1.50 -3.22 2.88
CA LYS A 234 1.78 -1.96 3.56
C LYS A 234 2.37 -0.96 2.57
N ASP A 235 1.85 0.26 2.59
CA ASP A 235 2.39 1.36 1.80
C ASP A 235 3.66 1.95 2.43
N THR A 236 4.59 2.36 1.57
CA THR A 236 5.75 3.19 1.88
C THR A 236 5.91 4.25 0.80
N PHE A 237 6.69 5.28 1.07
CA PHE A 237 6.60 6.55 0.35
C PHE A 237 7.99 7.08 0.03
N ALA A 238 8.15 7.64 -1.16
CA ALA A 238 9.33 8.40 -1.55
C ALA A 238 8.97 9.46 -2.60
N ILE A 239 9.91 10.36 -2.87
CA ILE A 239 9.75 11.43 -3.85
C ILE A 239 10.36 11.02 -5.19
N LEU A 240 9.67 11.34 -6.29
CA LEU A 240 10.22 11.33 -7.63
C LEU A 240 9.92 12.68 -8.30
N ASP A 241 10.97 13.47 -8.60
CA ASP A 241 10.82 14.72 -9.36
C ASP A 241 10.39 14.39 -10.80
N THR A 242 9.09 14.46 -11.06
CA THR A 242 8.49 14.02 -12.31
C THR A 242 8.91 14.88 -13.49
N LYS A 243 9.06 16.19 -13.27
CA LYS A 243 9.48 17.15 -14.31
C LYS A 243 10.90 16.84 -14.78
N LYS A 244 11.83 16.64 -13.83
CA LYS A 244 13.20 16.24 -14.15
C LYS A 244 13.21 14.83 -14.75
N TYR A 245 12.43 13.90 -14.21
CA TYR A 245 12.38 12.53 -14.69
C TYR A 245 12.00 12.47 -16.17
N ILE A 246 10.90 13.10 -16.58
CA ILE A 246 10.39 13.05 -17.96
C ILE A 246 11.42 13.59 -18.96
N THR A 247 12.14 14.65 -18.59
CA THR A 247 13.11 15.36 -19.44
C THR A 247 14.51 14.75 -19.44
N SER A 248 14.76 13.78 -18.56
CA SER A 248 16.07 13.12 -18.42
C SER A 248 16.27 11.99 -19.44
N ASP A 249 17.52 11.66 -19.71
CA ASP A 249 17.89 10.46 -20.47
C ASP A 249 17.57 9.15 -19.70
N THR A 250 17.62 8.03 -20.41
CA THR A 250 17.28 6.70 -19.89
C THR A 250 18.11 6.29 -18.66
N ALA A 251 19.42 6.55 -18.67
CA ALA A 251 20.30 6.19 -17.55
C ALA A 251 19.98 7.01 -16.31
N THR A 252 19.69 8.30 -16.49
CA THR A 252 19.30 9.21 -15.41
C THR A 252 17.93 8.83 -14.86
N LYS A 253 16.95 8.49 -15.72
CA LYS A 253 15.63 7.97 -15.30
C LYS A 253 15.77 6.70 -14.44
N SER A 254 16.51 5.71 -14.92
CA SER A 254 16.83 4.48 -14.17
C SER A 254 17.37 4.80 -12.77
N LYS A 255 18.38 5.67 -12.69
CA LYS A 255 18.98 6.07 -11.41
C LYS A 255 18.02 6.81 -10.48
N MET A 256 17.20 7.71 -11.01
CA MET A 256 16.19 8.44 -10.23
C MET A 256 15.15 7.48 -9.64
N MET A 257 14.66 6.53 -10.44
CA MET A 257 13.70 5.52 -9.99
C MET A 257 14.32 4.60 -8.92
N LEU A 258 15.55 4.10 -9.15
CA LEU A 258 16.29 3.28 -8.18
C LEU A 258 16.45 4.00 -6.84
N ASN A 259 16.89 5.25 -6.86
CA ASN A 259 17.08 6.04 -5.64
C ASN A 259 15.78 6.20 -4.85
N SER A 260 14.67 6.47 -5.54
CA SER A 260 13.35 6.64 -4.92
C SER A 260 12.86 5.34 -4.28
N ILE A 261 13.06 4.21 -4.97
CA ILE A 261 12.73 2.87 -4.45
C ILE A 261 13.60 2.51 -3.25
N ALA A 262 14.91 2.76 -3.33
CA ALA A 262 15.84 2.52 -2.25
C ALA A 262 15.49 3.35 -1.00
N GLU A 263 15.14 4.63 -1.17
CA GLU A 263 14.64 5.49 -0.09
C GLU A 263 13.37 4.92 0.55
N ALA A 264 12.39 4.53 -0.27
CA ALA A 264 11.13 3.95 0.22
C ALA A 264 11.34 2.63 0.97
N LEU A 265 12.24 1.77 0.50
CA LEU A 265 12.60 0.50 1.14
C LEU A 265 13.34 0.73 2.47
N ARG A 266 14.29 1.66 2.50
CA ARG A 266 14.97 2.10 3.73
C ARG A 266 13.97 2.65 4.74
N TYR A 267 13.01 3.44 4.27
CA TYR A 267 12.00 4.05 5.12
C TYR A 267 11.12 3.00 5.79
N ILE A 268 10.54 2.05 5.05
CA ILE A 268 9.73 0.96 5.65
C ILE A 268 10.56 0.01 6.51
N ALA A 269 11.83 -0.23 6.15
CA ALA A 269 12.72 -1.01 7.00
C ALA A 269 12.92 -0.36 8.39
N ASN A 270 12.89 0.97 8.46
CA ASN A 270 12.97 1.69 9.72
C ASN A 270 11.69 1.54 10.56
N PHE A 271 10.51 1.84 10.01
CA PHE A 271 9.29 1.91 10.82
C PHE A 271 8.55 0.58 11.00
N GLU A 272 8.72 -0.40 10.11
CA GLU A 272 8.25 -1.79 10.30
C GLU A 272 9.40 -2.71 10.73
N HIS A 273 10.52 -2.17 11.22
CA HIS A 273 11.65 -2.91 11.82
C HIS A 273 12.13 -4.13 11.00
N LEU A 274 12.11 -4.00 9.66
CA LEU A 274 12.54 -5.05 8.76
C LEU A 274 14.07 -5.25 8.83
N ASP A 275 14.56 -6.38 8.32
CA ASP A 275 15.99 -6.66 8.25
C ASP A 275 16.69 -5.72 7.25
N LYS A 276 17.25 -4.63 7.78
CA LYS A 276 17.96 -3.61 7.02
C LYS A 276 19.17 -4.17 6.27
N SER A 277 19.85 -5.17 6.83
CA SER A 277 21.05 -5.74 6.22
C SER A 277 20.71 -6.45 4.90
N LYS A 278 19.61 -7.22 4.88
CA LYS A 278 19.09 -7.87 3.67
C LYS A 278 18.63 -6.87 2.63
N ILE A 279 17.92 -5.83 3.07
CA ILE A 279 17.40 -4.78 2.18
C ILE A 279 18.56 -4.01 1.53
N GLU A 280 19.56 -3.59 2.30
CA GLU A 280 20.72 -2.87 1.75
C GLU A 280 21.58 -3.75 0.85
N ALA A 281 21.74 -5.04 1.18
CA ALA A 281 22.46 -5.96 0.29
C ALA A 281 21.77 -6.07 -1.09
N VAL A 282 20.44 -6.10 -1.13
CA VAL A 282 19.69 -6.11 -2.38
C VAL A 282 19.79 -4.77 -3.11
N ILE A 283 19.64 -3.63 -2.41
CA ILE A 283 19.79 -2.30 -3.01
C ILE A 283 21.17 -2.16 -3.66
N LYS A 284 22.23 -2.48 -2.92
CA LYS A 284 23.61 -2.42 -3.41
C LYS A 284 23.82 -3.31 -4.63
N LYS A 285 23.26 -4.52 -4.63
CA LYS A 285 23.33 -5.41 -5.79
C LYS A 285 22.72 -4.77 -7.04
N VAL A 286 21.54 -4.17 -6.91
CA VAL A 286 20.86 -3.49 -8.03
C VAL A 286 21.60 -2.22 -8.46
N GLU A 287 22.21 -1.49 -7.53
CA GLU A 287 23.07 -0.33 -7.83
C GLU A 287 24.32 -0.73 -8.63
N GLU A 288 24.93 -1.89 -8.32
CA GLU A 288 26.14 -2.38 -8.98
C GLU A 288 25.86 -3.02 -10.35
N GLU A 289 24.80 -3.82 -10.45
CA GLU A 289 24.51 -4.64 -11.64
C GLU A 289 23.49 -3.98 -12.60
N GLY A 290 22.73 -2.98 -12.15
CA GLY A 290 21.75 -2.26 -12.97
C GLY A 290 20.49 -3.06 -13.30
N THR A 291 19.77 -2.65 -14.36
CA THR A 291 18.49 -3.26 -14.77
C THR A 291 18.64 -4.52 -15.60
N ASP A 292 19.82 -4.77 -16.16
CA ASP A 292 20.09 -5.94 -17.03
C ASP A 292 20.41 -7.22 -16.23
N LEU A 293 20.14 -7.19 -14.93
CA LEU A 293 20.41 -8.25 -13.97
C LEU A 293 19.71 -9.56 -14.36
N GLU A 294 20.46 -10.66 -14.42
CA GLU A 294 19.89 -12.00 -14.61
C GLU A 294 19.30 -12.51 -13.29
N LEU A 295 17.99 -12.71 -13.29
CA LEU A 295 17.21 -13.18 -12.16
C LEU A 295 16.99 -14.69 -12.23
N ILE A 296 16.98 -15.35 -11.07
CA ILE A 296 16.55 -16.74 -10.94
C ILE A 296 15.07 -16.74 -10.59
N TYR A 297 14.22 -17.20 -11.50
CA TYR A 297 12.79 -17.37 -11.24
C TYR A 297 12.57 -18.44 -10.17
N PHE A 298 13.16 -19.63 -10.36
CA PHE A 298 13.15 -20.75 -9.41
C PHE A 298 14.23 -21.76 -9.77
N SER A 299 14.59 -22.61 -8.81
CA SER A 299 15.65 -23.58 -8.95
C SER A 299 15.30 -24.91 -8.28
N LYS A 300 16.02 -25.96 -8.68
CA LYS A 300 16.01 -27.26 -8.00
C LYS A 300 17.40 -27.86 -8.07
N GLN A 301 17.78 -28.55 -7.01
CA GLN A 301 19.06 -29.22 -6.90
C GLN A 301 18.86 -30.71 -6.58
N ASN A 302 19.73 -31.56 -7.10
CA ASN A 302 19.98 -32.91 -6.59
C ASN A 302 21.49 -33.09 -6.32
N ILE A 303 21.92 -34.33 -6.06
CA ILE A 303 23.34 -34.61 -5.77
C ILE A 303 24.31 -34.30 -6.91
N LYS A 304 23.85 -34.24 -8.17
CA LYS A 304 24.70 -34.05 -9.36
C LYS A 304 24.51 -32.72 -10.05
N TYR A 305 23.30 -32.16 -10.03
CA TYR A 305 22.95 -31.00 -10.82
C TYR A 305 22.18 -29.97 -10.01
N LEU A 306 22.51 -28.70 -10.25
CA LEU A 306 21.68 -27.55 -9.93
C LEU A 306 21.06 -27.06 -11.25
N ALA A 307 19.73 -27.00 -11.29
CA ALA A 307 18.96 -26.51 -12.43
C ALA A 307 18.22 -25.24 -12.03
N GLU A 308 18.39 -24.17 -12.79
CA GLU A 308 17.84 -22.84 -12.51
C GLU A 308 17.14 -22.31 -13.76
N VAL A 309 15.93 -21.79 -13.58
CA VAL A 309 15.25 -21.02 -14.64
C VAL A 309 15.60 -19.57 -14.45
N THR A 310 16.32 -19.00 -15.41
CA THR A 310 16.81 -17.62 -15.37
C THR A 310 16.17 -16.75 -16.45
N TYR A 311 16.13 -15.44 -16.20
CA TYR A 311 15.62 -14.42 -17.12
C TYR A 311 16.18 -13.04 -16.79
N THR A 312 16.20 -12.15 -17.77
CA THR A 312 16.37 -10.71 -17.56
C THR A 312 14.99 -10.05 -17.70
N VAL A 313 14.71 -9.07 -16.85
CA VAL A 313 13.43 -8.35 -16.91
C VAL A 313 13.37 -7.56 -18.22
N PRO A 314 12.30 -7.68 -19.01
CA PRO A 314 12.19 -6.94 -20.26
C PRO A 314 11.93 -5.46 -19.98
N GLN A 315 12.22 -4.59 -20.94
CA GLN A 315 12.08 -3.13 -20.77
C GLN A 315 10.64 -2.66 -20.60
N SER A 316 9.64 -3.52 -20.84
CA SER A 316 8.22 -3.22 -20.71
C SER A 316 7.42 -4.46 -20.30
N HIS A 317 6.33 -4.28 -19.57
CA HIS A 317 5.40 -5.36 -19.23
C HIS A 317 4.68 -5.98 -20.44
N LEU A 318 4.74 -5.30 -21.60
CA LEU A 318 4.14 -5.75 -22.86
C LEU A 318 5.07 -6.67 -23.67
N THR A 319 6.35 -6.75 -23.33
CA THR A 319 7.33 -7.54 -24.07
C THR A 319 7.63 -8.87 -23.36
N ASN A 320 7.90 -9.91 -24.15
CA ASN A 320 8.24 -11.23 -23.60
C ASN A 320 9.67 -11.21 -23.07
N ALA A 321 9.90 -11.91 -21.95
CA ALA A 321 11.23 -12.18 -21.43
C ALA A 321 11.76 -13.49 -22.00
N THR A 322 13.04 -13.50 -22.39
CA THR A 322 13.73 -14.74 -22.74
C THR A 322 14.05 -15.51 -21.47
N PHE A 323 13.49 -16.71 -21.34
CA PHE A 323 13.80 -17.62 -20.25
C PHE A 323 14.84 -18.65 -20.67
N ASN A 324 15.80 -18.92 -19.79
CA ASN A 324 16.84 -19.89 -20.00
C ASN A 324 16.86 -20.94 -18.87
N LEU A 325 17.27 -22.16 -19.19
CA LEU A 325 17.63 -23.18 -18.22
C LEU A 325 19.15 -23.15 -18.07
N ARG A 326 19.61 -22.71 -16.91
CA ARG A 326 21.02 -22.80 -16.49
C ARG A 326 21.21 -24.06 -15.67
N VAL A 327 22.17 -24.89 -16.06
CA VAL A 327 22.48 -26.17 -15.41
C VAL A 327 23.95 -26.18 -15.00
N THR A 328 24.18 -26.39 -13.71
CA THR A 328 25.50 -26.59 -13.14
C THR A 328 25.67 -28.06 -12.78
N ASP A 329 26.68 -28.72 -13.34
CA ASP A 329 27.16 -30.01 -12.83
C ASP A 329 27.97 -29.75 -11.55
N LEU A 330 27.46 -30.23 -10.42
CA LEU A 330 28.04 -30.01 -9.10
C LEU A 330 29.34 -30.80 -8.88
N THR A 331 29.63 -31.78 -9.74
CA THR A 331 30.87 -32.56 -9.68
C THR A 331 32.00 -31.84 -10.38
N SER A 332 31.73 -31.29 -11.56
CA SER A 332 32.73 -30.63 -12.41
C SER A 332 32.72 -29.10 -12.31
N ASN A 333 31.71 -28.51 -11.68
CA ASN A 333 31.39 -27.08 -11.68
C ASN A 333 31.20 -26.47 -13.09
N ILE A 334 30.97 -27.31 -14.10
CA ILE A 334 30.67 -26.83 -15.46
C ILE A 334 29.24 -26.30 -15.49
N VAL A 335 29.09 -25.09 -16.01
CA VAL A 335 27.80 -24.41 -16.19
C VAL A 335 27.46 -24.34 -17.68
N LYS A 336 26.22 -24.70 -18.02
CA LYS A 336 25.69 -24.60 -19.38
C LYS A 336 24.31 -23.97 -19.34
N THR A 337 23.98 -23.23 -20.40
CA THR A 337 22.71 -22.51 -20.52
C THR A 337 22.05 -22.87 -21.84
N VAL A 338 20.75 -23.17 -21.79
CA VAL A 338 19.93 -23.44 -22.98
C VAL A 338 18.66 -22.62 -22.91
N LYS A 339 18.25 -22.02 -24.02
CA LYS A 339 16.99 -21.27 -24.12
C LYS A 339 15.80 -22.20 -23.86
N ILE A 340 14.86 -21.75 -23.03
CA ILE A 340 13.57 -22.41 -22.82
C ILE A 340 12.58 -21.87 -23.83
N ASP A 341 12.22 -20.59 -23.72
CA ASP A 341 11.20 -19.93 -24.53
C ASP A 341 11.18 -18.42 -24.26
N ASP A 342 10.39 -17.68 -25.04
CA ASP A 342 10.11 -16.25 -24.80
C ASP A 342 8.69 -16.10 -24.23
N ILE A 343 8.56 -15.72 -22.97
CA ILE A 343 7.28 -15.73 -22.25
C ILE A 343 7.03 -14.38 -21.58
N ASN A 344 5.81 -13.86 -21.68
CA ASN A 344 5.41 -12.70 -20.89
C ASN A 344 5.45 -13.03 -19.39
N LEU A 345 6.04 -12.14 -18.58
CA LEU A 345 6.19 -12.37 -17.13
C LEU A 345 4.85 -12.62 -16.41
N PHE A 346 3.74 -12.05 -16.90
CA PHE A 346 2.41 -12.29 -16.36
C PHE A 346 1.98 -13.77 -16.44
N TRP A 347 2.39 -14.47 -17.51
CA TRP A 347 2.03 -15.88 -17.76
C TRP A 347 3.03 -16.86 -17.17
N CYS A 348 4.21 -16.40 -16.77
CA CYS A 348 5.29 -17.19 -16.19
C CYS A 348 4.83 -18.17 -15.07
N PRO A 349 3.97 -17.78 -14.10
CA PRO A 349 3.48 -18.69 -13.06
C PRO A 349 2.62 -19.87 -13.56
N TYR A 350 2.09 -19.79 -14.78
CA TYR A 350 1.34 -20.88 -15.41
C TYR A 350 2.26 -21.80 -16.21
N SER A 351 3.29 -21.25 -16.85
CA SER A 351 4.26 -21.99 -17.67
C SER A 351 5.32 -22.71 -16.85
N PHE A 352 5.64 -22.21 -15.66
CA PHE A 352 6.70 -22.75 -14.82
C PHE A 352 6.19 -23.15 -13.43
N GLY A 353 5.76 -24.41 -13.29
CA GLY A 353 5.26 -24.96 -12.03
C GLY A 353 6.29 -25.76 -11.23
N SER A 354 7.14 -26.56 -11.88
CA SER A 354 8.18 -27.35 -11.19
C SER A 354 9.32 -27.80 -12.10
N ILE A 355 10.51 -27.99 -11.53
CA ILE A 355 11.64 -28.67 -12.18
C ILE A 355 11.70 -30.12 -11.69
N ASN A 356 11.98 -31.05 -12.60
CA ASN A 356 12.24 -32.46 -12.30
C ASN A 356 13.56 -32.87 -12.94
N ILE A 357 14.57 -33.13 -12.11
CA ILE A 357 15.88 -33.62 -12.56
C ILE A 357 15.84 -35.15 -12.53
N LYS A 358 15.87 -35.78 -13.70
CA LYS A 358 15.95 -37.23 -13.90
C LYS A 358 17.41 -37.63 -14.19
N LYS A 359 17.66 -38.93 -14.38
CA LYS A 359 18.98 -39.46 -14.68
C LYS A 359 19.59 -38.85 -15.96
N ASP A 360 18.80 -38.76 -17.02
CA ASP A 360 19.28 -38.36 -18.35
C ASP A 360 18.61 -37.07 -18.89
N SER A 361 17.68 -36.47 -18.12
CA SER A 361 16.93 -35.29 -18.55
C SER A 361 16.49 -34.38 -17.42
N ILE A 362 16.29 -33.11 -17.74
CA ILE A 362 15.67 -32.10 -16.89
C ILE A 362 14.33 -31.71 -17.52
N VAL A 363 13.25 -31.80 -16.74
CA VAL A 363 11.89 -31.49 -17.21
C VAL A 363 11.32 -30.33 -16.40
N ILE A 364 10.96 -29.24 -17.08
CA ILE A 364 10.23 -28.11 -16.51
C ILE A 364 8.76 -28.31 -16.83
N LYS A 365 7.93 -28.54 -15.82
CA LYS A 365 6.48 -28.72 -16.00
C LYS A 365 5.74 -27.42 -15.77
N GLY A 366 4.74 -27.14 -16.60
CA GLY A 366 3.74 -26.12 -16.33
C GLY A 366 2.91 -26.45 -15.09
N ARG A 367 2.25 -25.42 -14.53
CA ARG A 367 1.36 -25.59 -13.39
C ARG A 367 0.14 -26.43 -13.79
N SER A 368 -0.18 -27.45 -13.01
CA SER A 368 -1.37 -28.29 -13.20
C SER A 368 -2.60 -27.61 -12.59
N SER A 369 -3.26 -26.78 -13.37
CA SER A 369 -4.58 -26.21 -13.03
C SER A 369 -5.31 -25.84 -14.32
N HIS A 370 -6.63 -25.94 -14.31
CA HIS A 370 -7.45 -25.64 -15.48
C HIS A 370 -7.16 -24.24 -16.07
N ARG A 371 -7.00 -23.23 -15.21
CA ARG A 371 -6.63 -21.86 -15.63
C ARG A 371 -5.26 -21.80 -16.29
N ALA A 372 -4.27 -22.49 -15.73
CA ALA A 372 -2.91 -22.52 -16.29
C ALA A 372 -2.87 -23.22 -17.65
N GLU A 373 -3.62 -24.32 -17.81
CA GLU A 373 -3.74 -25.05 -19.06
C GLU A 373 -4.42 -24.22 -20.15
N ILE A 374 -5.51 -23.52 -19.83
CA ILE A 374 -6.19 -22.61 -20.76
C ILE A 374 -5.26 -21.48 -21.20
N SER A 375 -4.56 -20.85 -20.25
CA SER A 375 -3.62 -19.75 -20.55
C SER A 375 -2.49 -20.21 -21.47
N ARG A 376 -1.81 -21.32 -21.16
CA ARG A 376 -0.75 -21.86 -22.03
C ARG A 376 -1.26 -22.18 -23.44
N ARG A 377 -2.46 -22.77 -23.56
CA ARG A 377 -3.06 -23.05 -24.88
C ARG A 377 -3.37 -21.77 -25.68
N ALA A 378 -3.86 -20.72 -25.01
CA ALA A 378 -4.15 -19.44 -25.66
C ALA A 378 -2.87 -18.82 -26.25
N ASP A 379 -1.75 -18.93 -25.52
CA ASP A 379 -0.44 -18.40 -25.93
C ASP A 379 0.39 -19.40 -26.76
N LYS A 380 -0.19 -20.56 -27.13
CA LYS A 380 0.47 -21.65 -27.89
C LYS A 380 1.75 -22.19 -27.22
N LEU A 381 1.80 -22.15 -25.89
CA LEU A 381 2.90 -22.68 -25.08
C LEU A 381 2.69 -24.18 -24.77
N PRO A 382 3.78 -24.98 -24.67
CA PRO A 382 3.69 -26.40 -24.33
C PRO A 382 3.32 -26.61 -22.86
N ASP A 383 2.86 -27.82 -22.51
CA ASP A 383 2.59 -28.20 -21.11
C ASP A 383 3.86 -28.37 -20.25
N GLY A 384 5.02 -28.44 -20.91
CA GLY A 384 6.31 -28.47 -20.27
C GLY A 384 7.44 -28.57 -21.28
N TYR A 385 8.66 -28.38 -20.80
CA TYR A 385 9.89 -28.40 -21.57
C TYR A 385 10.77 -29.55 -21.08
N SER A 386 11.42 -30.27 -21.99
CA SER A 386 12.28 -31.41 -21.67
C SER A 386 13.64 -31.25 -22.34
N PHE A 387 14.70 -31.31 -21.53
CA PHE A 387 16.07 -31.12 -21.98
C PHE A 387 16.89 -32.36 -21.65
N THR A 388 17.57 -32.94 -22.63
CA THR A 388 18.48 -34.08 -22.43
C THR A 388 19.81 -33.56 -21.88
N ILE A 389 20.31 -34.17 -20.80
CA ILE A 389 21.54 -33.72 -20.12
C ILE A 389 22.75 -33.80 -21.06
N ASN A 390 22.87 -34.89 -21.83
CA ASN A 390 23.96 -35.04 -22.80
C ASN A 390 23.98 -33.89 -23.83
N ASN A 391 22.82 -33.41 -24.28
CA ASN A 391 22.74 -32.32 -25.25
C ASN A 391 23.07 -30.95 -24.64
N ILE A 392 22.87 -30.79 -23.33
CA ILE A 392 23.22 -29.55 -22.62
C ILE A 392 24.73 -29.42 -22.46
N PHE A 393 25.42 -30.54 -22.21
CA PHE A 393 26.86 -30.58 -21.94
C PHE A 393 27.74 -31.00 -23.13
N SER A 394 27.13 -31.34 -24.27
CA SER A 394 27.84 -31.69 -25.52
C SER A 394 28.57 -30.51 -26.16
#